data_AF-A0AAU1BSL5-F1
#
_entry.id   AF-A0AAU1BSL5-F1
#
_cell.length_a   1.000
_cell.length_b   1.000
_cell.length_c   1.000
_cell.angle_alpha   90.00
_cell.angle_beta   90.00
_cell.angle_gamma   90.00
#
_symmetry.space_group_name_H-M   'P 1'
#
loop_
_entity.id
_entity.type
_entity.pdbx_description
1 polymer ?
#
loop_
_entity_poly.entity_id
_entity_poly.type
_entity_poly.pdbx_seq_one_letter_code
_entity_poly.pdbx_strand_id
1 'polypeptide(L)'
;MGTGRGLGRRQTPAGRGGAHQGLGNRSGVGRTGAGAGRLGQARALRTANARRHPTRSAARTGATQDRRAVADARRDAKAAARQAKRDARGGGRGPLGRAAAWGGRKAGAGARALISKARGKQDRATDAALAAKRSAARKAPARRKARWALWRSAARMFGKRLLACALGGALGLVGLVTSPIGRRLGIPWLVHPGRRLYRRIVDKARRQCAERDARIRKTRSEEEAAADAAASADPGAIGDRVERPARMVPVSYPTVSEVENVSGFKFEEAASEMQNAAATYDPDSNMEVVDMIDNLPSALECVAKTFLILAERSDREFAFEKEVADGFDDIYKSLLSAVDAAVDLGPRFREIHEGDIARHEDPRNGSDAEKKWNV
;
A
#
# COMPACT_ATOMS: atom_id res chain seq x y z
N MET A 1 -59.41 40.43 -7.60
CA MET A 1 -58.87 40.16 -6.26
C MET A 1 -57.35 40.31 -6.30
N GLY A 2 -56.80 41.19 -5.46
CA GLY A 2 -55.38 41.37 -5.04
C GLY A 2 -54.30 41.51 -6.13
N THR A 3 -53.73 42.68 -6.46
CA THR A 3 -52.63 43.42 -5.75
C THR A 3 -51.41 42.54 -5.40
N GLY A 4 -50.14 42.86 -5.68
CA GLY A 4 -49.46 44.05 -6.19
C GLY A 4 -48.12 43.65 -6.86
N ARG A 5 -47.57 44.42 -7.80
CA ARG A 5 -46.82 45.70 -7.67
C ARG A 5 -45.49 45.56 -6.91
N GLY A 6 -44.38 45.72 -7.64
CA GLY A 6 -43.09 46.09 -7.02
C GLY A 6 -41.82 45.82 -7.82
N LEU A 7 -41.49 46.72 -8.75
CA LEU A 7 -40.18 47.36 -9.00
C LEU A 7 -38.91 46.47 -9.07
N GLY A 8 -37.99 46.55 -10.03
CA GLY A 8 -37.70 47.58 -11.01
C GLY A 8 -36.20 47.59 -11.32
N ARG A 9 -35.88 47.67 -12.63
CA ARG A 9 -34.77 48.40 -13.25
C ARG A 9 -33.31 47.89 -13.17
N ARG A 10 -32.89 47.38 -14.34
CA ARG A 10 -31.65 47.64 -15.11
C ARG A 10 -30.45 48.28 -14.39
N GLN A 11 -29.27 47.69 -14.60
CA GLN A 11 -28.04 48.43 -14.89
C GLN A 11 -27.02 47.57 -15.66
N THR A 12 -26.73 47.99 -16.89
CA THR A 12 -25.41 47.92 -17.55
C THR A 12 -25.07 49.34 -17.95
N PRO A 13 -23.79 49.74 -17.91
CA PRO A 13 -23.10 49.82 -19.20
C PRO A 13 -21.60 49.46 -19.15
N ALA A 14 -21.07 49.26 -20.35
CA ALA A 14 -19.68 49.02 -20.69
C ALA A 14 -18.86 50.32 -20.84
N GLY A 15 -17.53 50.18 -20.82
CA GLY A 15 -16.53 51.15 -21.29
C GLY A 15 -15.33 51.24 -20.33
N ARG A 16 -14.08 50.83 -20.61
CA ARG A 16 -13.08 51.06 -21.70
C ARG A 16 -11.93 51.94 -21.18
N GLY A 17 -10.69 51.47 -21.37
CA GLY A 17 -9.42 52.21 -21.20
C GLY A 17 -8.77 52.00 -19.82
N GLY A 18 -7.46 51.79 -19.64
CA GLY A 18 -6.30 51.75 -20.54
C GLY A 18 -5.02 51.89 -19.68
N ALA A 19 -3.97 51.15 -20.06
CA ALA A 19 -2.54 51.35 -19.81
C ALA A 19 -1.98 51.58 -18.38
N HIS A 20 -1.07 50.70 -17.94
CA HIS A 20 0.35 50.98 -17.63
C HIS A 20 0.92 49.99 -16.59
N GLN A 21 1.93 49.22 -17.01
CA GLN A 21 3.07 48.66 -16.27
C GLN A 21 3.71 47.65 -17.22
N GLY A 22 4.96 47.69 -17.63
CA GLY A 22 6.15 48.40 -17.18
C GLY A 22 7.32 47.47 -17.55
N LEU A 23 8.27 47.99 -18.34
CA LEU A 23 9.70 47.65 -18.44
C LEU A 23 10.12 46.30 -17.80
N GLY A 24 10.65 45.31 -18.51
CA GLY A 24 11.86 45.40 -19.32
C GLY A 24 13.00 44.58 -18.66
N ASN A 25 13.46 43.57 -19.40
CA ASN A 25 14.78 42.92 -19.33
C ASN A 25 15.16 42.03 -18.11
N ARG A 26 15.37 40.74 -18.36
CA ARG A 26 16.73 40.14 -18.44
C ARG A 26 16.65 38.65 -18.80
N SER A 27 17.25 38.33 -19.94
CA SER A 27 17.80 37.01 -20.27
C SER A 27 18.91 36.64 -19.27
N GLY A 28 18.96 35.37 -18.89
CA GLY A 28 19.95 34.85 -17.95
C GLY A 28 19.82 33.35 -17.76
N VAL A 29 20.36 32.61 -18.72
CA VAL A 29 21.04 31.30 -18.60
C VAL A 29 20.79 30.52 -17.30
N GLY A 30 20.11 29.37 -17.42
CA GLY A 30 19.89 28.47 -16.29
C GLY A 30 19.74 27.01 -16.73
N ARG A 31 20.89 26.38 -17.04
CA ARG A 31 21.17 24.93 -16.96
C ARG A 31 20.11 23.97 -17.50
N THR A 32 20.45 23.37 -18.63
CA THR A 32 20.20 21.97 -18.96
C THR A 32 20.54 21.07 -17.77
N GLY A 33 19.55 20.86 -16.89
CA GLY A 33 19.64 19.97 -15.74
C GLY A 33 18.75 18.77 -15.98
N ALA A 34 19.37 17.65 -16.34
CA ALA A 34 18.77 16.32 -16.34
C ALA A 34 18.16 16.01 -14.96
N GLY A 35 16.89 16.37 -14.77
CA GLY A 35 16.13 16.15 -13.54
C GLY A 35 14.64 15.84 -13.78
N ALA A 36 14.23 15.71 -15.04
CA ALA A 36 12.86 15.39 -15.44
C ALA A 36 12.55 13.87 -15.43
N GLY A 37 13.43 13.04 -14.86
CA GLY A 37 13.46 11.60 -15.12
C GLY A 37 12.30 10.76 -14.57
N ARG A 38 11.50 11.26 -13.62
CA ARG A 38 10.31 10.52 -13.11
C ARG A 38 9.16 11.42 -12.66
N LEU A 39 9.46 12.55 -12.04
CA LEU A 39 8.43 13.51 -11.61
C LEU A 39 7.77 14.20 -12.81
N GLY A 40 8.55 14.53 -13.85
CA GLY A 40 8.03 15.05 -15.12
C GLY A 40 7.15 14.03 -15.84
N GLN A 41 7.59 12.77 -15.88
CA GLN A 41 6.81 11.66 -16.44
C GLN A 41 5.52 11.40 -15.66
N ALA A 42 5.56 11.40 -14.32
CA ALA A 42 4.37 11.23 -13.50
C ALA A 42 3.37 12.40 -13.68
N ARG A 43 3.87 13.63 -13.84
CA ARG A 43 3.03 14.80 -14.10
C ARG A 43 2.45 14.78 -15.52
N ALA A 44 3.22 14.34 -16.52
CA ALA A 44 2.76 14.12 -17.88
C ALA A 44 1.69 13.01 -17.96
N LEU A 45 1.88 11.90 -17.24
CA LEU A 45 0.89 10.83 -17.16
C LEU A 45 -0.38 11.27 -16.45
N ARG A 46 -0.28 12.03 -15.34
CA ARG A 46 -1.48 12.57 -14.66
C ARG A 46 -2.24 13.57 -15.52
N THR A 47 -1.54 14.44 -16.25
CA THR A 47 -2.18 15.40 -17.16
C THR A 47 -2.80 14.71 -18.38
N ALA A 48 -2.15 13.70 -18.93
CA ALA A 48 -2.73 12.86 -19.99
C ALA A 48 -3.96 12.09 -19.50
N ASN A 49 -3.90 11.54 -18.28
CA ASN A 49 -5.01 10.80 -17.67
C ASN A 49 -6.20 11.72 -17.36
N ALA A 50 -5.93 12.94 -16.87
CA ALA A 50 -6.96 13.96 -16.66
C ALA A 50 -7.63 14.40 -17.97
N ARG A 51 -6.90 14.42 -19.09
CA ARG A 51 -7.46 14.70 -20.42
C ARG A 51 -8.31 13.54 -20.96
N ARG A 52 -7.91 12.29 -20.68
CA ARG A 52 -8.65 11.08 -21.09
C ARG A 52 -9.92 10.85 -20.27
N HIS A 53 -9.91 11.25 -19.00
CA HIS A 53 -11.04 11.09 -18.09
C HIS A 53 -11.40 12.43 -17.43
N PRO A 54 -12.12 13.31 -18.14
CA PRO A 54 -12.42 14.67 -17.65
C PRO A 54 -13.38 14.67 -16.44
N THR A 55 -14.11 13.58 -16.21
CA THR A 55 -15.06 13.45 -15.10
C THR A 55 -14.73 12.23 -14.22
N ARG A 56 -15.17 12.29 -12.95
CA ARG A 56 -14.95 11.19 -11.98
C ARG A 56 -15.61 9.88 -12.41
N SER A 57 -16.76 9.96 -13.08
CA SER A 57 -17.44 8.79 -13.65
C SER A 57 -16.64 8.20 -14.81
N ALA A 58 -16.13 9.04 -15.73
CA ALA A 58 -15.26 8.60 -16.83
C ALA A 58 -13.96 7.95 -16.33
N ALA A 59 -13.42 8.40 -15.21
CA ALA A 59 -12.23 7.78 -14.60
C ALA A 59 -12.52 6.39 -14.01
N ARG A 60 -13.72 6.18 -13.46
CA ARG A 60 -14.15 4.87 -12.92
C ARG A 60 -14.44 3.85 -14.03
N THR A 61 -15.10 4.28 -15.10
CA THR A 61 -15.37 3.44 -16.27
C THR A 61 -14.06 3.11 -16.99
N GLY A 62 -13.19 4.10 -17.20
CA GLY A 62 -11.84 3.91 -17.75
C GLY A 62 -11.01 2.93 -16.94
N ALA A 63 -10.93 3.08 -15.61
CA ALA A 63 -10.21 2.14 -14.76
C ALA A 63 -10.76 0.70 -14.82
N THR A 64 -12.08 0.54 -15.00
CA THR A 64 -12.70 -0.77 -15.19
C THR A 64 -12.38 -1.36 -16.56
N GLN A 65 -12.41 -0.54 -17.61
CA GLN A 65 -12.02 -0.94 -18.97
C GLN A 65 -10.54 -1.31 -19.05
N ASP A 66 -9.64 -0.56 -18.41
CA ASP A 66 -8.22 -0.87 -18.34
C ASP A 66 -7.96 -2.20 -17.62
N ARG A 67 -8.68 -2.47 -16.53
CA ARG A 67 -8.62 -3.77 -15.82
C ARG A 67 -9.10 -4.92 -16.71
N ARG A 68 -10.18 -4.71 -17.47
CA ARG A 68 -10.68 -5.70 -18.43
C ARG A 68 -9.67 -5.92 -19.56
N ALA A 69 -9.14 -4.86 -20.16
CA ALA A 69 -8.13 -4.95 -21.22
C ALA A 69 -6.86 -5.70 -20.77
N VAL A 70 -6.41 -5.51 -19.52
CA VAL A 70 -5.29 -6.29 -18.95
C VAL A 70 -5.67 -7.76 -18.76
N ALA A 71 -6.90 -8.05 -18.30
CA ALA A 71 -7.39 -9.42 -18.15
C ALA A 71 -7.58 -10.12 -19.51
N ASP A 72 -8.07 -9.40 -20.51
CA ASP A 72 -8.27 -9.86 -21.88
C ASP A 72 -6.91 -10.12 -22.53
N ALA A 73 -5.95 -9.19 -22.43
CA ALA A 73 -4.58 -9.41 -22.91
C ALA A 73 -3.90 -10.62 -22.25
N ARG A 74 -4.19 -10.90 -20.97
CA ARG A 74 -3.72 -12.13 -20.29
C ARG A 74 -4.40 -13.38 -20.84
N ARG A 75 -5.71 -13.33 -21.11
CA ARG A 75 -6.46 -14.43 -21.72
C ARG A 75 -5.96 -14.70 -23.14
N ASP A 76 -5.74 -13.66 -23.94
CA ASP A 76 -5.22 -13.76 -25.31
C ASP A 76 -3.80 -14.32 -25.33
N ALA A 77 -2.93 -13.86 -24.42
CA ALA A 77 -1.58 -14.42 -24.27
C ALA A 77 -1.62 -15.91 -23.87
N LYS A 78 -2.54 -16.31 -22.97
CA LYS A 78 -2.74 -17.70 -22.57
C LYS A 78 -3.31 -18.54 -23.72
N ALA A 79 -4.22 -17.99 -24.51
CA ALA A 79 -4.79 -18.63 -25.70
C ALA A 79 -3.73 -18.82 -26.79
N ALA A 80 -2.92 -17.80 -27.09
CA ALA A 80 -1.80 -17.88 -28.01
C ALA A 80 -0.75 -18.91 -27.56
N ALA A 81 -0.44 -18.99 -26.26
CA ALA A 81 0.46 -20.00 -25.73
C ALA A 81 -0.10 -21.43 -25.84
N ARG A 82 -1.42 -21.61 -25.65
CA ARG A 82 -2.10 -22.89 -25.85
C ARG A 82 -2.12 -23.29 -27.33
N GLN A 83 -2.36 -22.34 -28.23
CA GLN A 83 -2.33 -22.56 -29.68
C GLN A 83 -0.92 -22.97 -30.13
N ALA A 84 0.12 -22.23 -29.73
CA ALA A 84 1.50 -22.59 -30.01
C ALA A 84 1.89 -23.99 -29.48
N LYS A 85 1.35 -24.41 -28.32
CA LYS A 85 1.54 -25.76 -27.76
C LYS A 85 0.80 -26.84 -28.57
N ARG A 86 -0.39 -26.54 -29.11
CA ARG A 86 -1.14 -27.42 -29.99
C ARG A 86 -0.46 -27.56 -31.35
N ASP A 87 -0.01 -26.46 -31.94
CA ASP A 87 0.73 -26.44 -33.21
C ASP A 87 2.06 -27.20 -33.09
N ALA A 88 2.75 -27.08 -31.94
CA ALA A 88 3.97 -27.84 -31.64
C ALA A 88 3.73 -29.34 -31.35
N ARG A 89 2.49 -29.75 -31.01
CA ARG A 89 2.10 -31.17 -30.85
C ARG A 89 1.55 -31.79 -32.13
N GLY A 90 0.92 -30.99 -32.99
CA GLY A 90 0.34 -31.43 -34.28
C GLY A 90 1.31 -31.39 -35.46
N GLY A 91 2.36 -30.55 -35.41
CA GLY A 91 3.44 -30.56 -36.39
C GLY A 91 4.41 -31.72 -36.14
N GLY A 92 4.43 -32.69 -37.04
CA GLY A 92 5.35 -33.83 -37.01
C GLY A 92 6.80 -33.41 -36.71
N ARG A 93 7.52 -34.29 -36.01
CA ARG A 93 8.90 -34.14 -35.50
C ARG A 93 9.93 -33.86 -36.61
N GLY A 94 9.87 -32.69 -37.22
CA GLY A 94 10.83 -32.20 -38.20
C GLY A 94 11.90 -31.30 -37.57
N PRO A 95 13.03 -31.05 -38.26
CA PRO A 95 14.14 -30.23 -37.79
C PRO A 95 13.73 -28.78 -37.44
N LEU A 96 12.63 -28.27 -38.00
CA LEU A 96 12.05 -26.96 -37.67
C LEU A 96 11.40 -26.89 -36.27
N GLY A 97 10.94 -28.02 -35.72
CA GLY A 97 10.38 -28.09 -34.36
C GLY A 97 11.43 -27.91 -33.25
N ARG A 98 12.70 -28.25 -33.53
CA ARG A 98 13.81 -28.01 -32.58
C ARG A 98 14.21 -26.52 -32.54
N ALA A 99 14.07 -25.79 -33.64
CA ALA A 99 14.34 -24.35 -33.69
C ALA A 99 13.31 -23.53 -32.90
N ALA A 100 12.02 -23.88 -32.97
CA ALA A 100 10.97 -23.26 -32.17
C ALA A 100 11.13 -23.52 -30.65
N ALA A 101 11.57 -24.72 -30.26
CA ALA A 101 11.87 -25.05 -28.87
C ALA A 101 13.10 -24.29 -28.30
N TRP A 102 14.04 -23.87 -29.16
CA TRP A 102 15.20 -23.06 -28.75
C TRP A 102 14.83 -21.57 -28.61
N GLY A 103 13.97 -21.04 -29.49
CA GLY A 103 13.41 -19.69 -29.39
C GLY A 103 12.60 -19.45 -28.10
N GLY A 104 11.79 -20.44 -27.70
CA GLY A 104 11.04 -20.38 -26.43
C GLY A 104 11.90 -20.37 -25.17
N ARG A 105 13.04 -21.08 -25.16
CA ARG A 105 13.97 -21.10 -24.02
C ARG A 105 14.72 -19.78 -23.85
N LYS A 106 15.10 -19.10 -24.94
CA LYS A 106 15.68 -17.75 -24.89
C LYS A 106 14.66 -16.68 -24.48
N ALA A 107 13.42 -16.78 -24.94
CA ALA A 107 12.34 -15.88 -24.49
C ALA A 107 12.02 -16.05 -23.00
N GLY A 108 12.01 -17.29 -22.49
CA GLY A 108 11.84 -17.58 -21.06
C GLY A 108 12.99 -17.09 -20.18
N ALA A 109 14.24 -17.17 -20.66
CA ALA A 109 15.40 -16.62 -19.96
C ALA A 109 15.33 -15.08 -19.85
N GLY A 110 14.89 -14.39 -20.91
CA GLY A 110 14.67 -12.94 -20.89
C GLY A 110 13.58 -12.52 -19.90
N ALA A 111 12.46 -13.25 -19.84
CA ALA A 111 11.39 -12.99 -18.88
C ALA A 111 11.87 -13.19 -17.42
N ARG A 112 12.63 -14.26 -17.14
CA ARG A 112 13.22 -14.51 -15.81
C ARG A 112 14.26 -13.45 -15.41
N ALA A 113 15.06 -12.96 -16.35
CA ALA A 113 16.00 -11.86 -16.11
C ALA A 113 15.28 -10.54 -15.77
N LEU A 114 14.14 -10.27 -16.41
CA LEU A 114 13.33 -9.10 -16.10
C LEU A 114 12.63 -9.22 -14.73
N ILE A 115 12.11 -10.40 -14.39
CA ILE A 115 11.48 -10.66 -13.08
C ILE A 115 12.52 -10.56 -11.95
N SER A 116 13.70 -11.17 -12.10
CA SER A 116 14.78 -11.08 -11.10
C SER A 116 15.27 -9.64 -10.93
N LYS A 117 15.37 -8.86 -12.02
CA LYS A 117 15.71 -7.43 -11.95
C LYS A 117 14.63 -6.61 -11.26
N ALA A 118 13.35 -6.94 -11.46
CA ALA A 118 12.24 -6.28 -10.77
C ALA A 118 12.25 -6.60 -9.27
N ARG A 119 12.43 -7.87 -8.90
CA ARG A 119 12.56 -8.32 -7.50
C ARG A 119 13.76 -7.67 -6.82
N GLY A 120 14.95 -7.74 -7.40
CA GLY A 120 16.15 -7.11 -6.83
C GLY A 120 16.07 -5.58 -6.71
N LYS A 121 15.20 -4.91 -7.46
CA LYS A 121 14.90 -3.48 -7.26
C LYS A 121 13.96 -3.25 -6.07
N GLN A 122 12.99 -4.15 -5.87
CA GLN A 122 12.08 -4.12 -4.73
C GLN A 122 12.85 -4.41 -3.43
N ASP A 123 13.72 -5.41 -3.44
CA ASP A 123 14.53 -5.78 -2.27
C ASP A 123 15.44 -4.62 -1.83
N ARG A 124 16.14 -3.97 -2.76
CA ARG A 124 16.94 -2.76 -2.45
C ARG A 124 16.09 -1.62 -1.89
N ALA A 125 14.83 -1.50 -2.35
CA ALA A 125 13.93 -0.47 -1.85
C ALA A 125 13.45 -0.78 -0.43
N THR A 126 13.18 -2.06 -0.12
CA THR A 126 12.86 -2.51 1.24
C THR A 126 14.06 -2.36 2.17
N ASP A 127 15.27 -2.71 1.73
CA ASP A 127 16.50 -2.54 2.51
C ASP A 127 16.76 -1.07 2.83
N ALA A 128 16.61 -0.19 1.83
CA ALA A 128 16.73 1.25 2.03
C ALA A 128 15.67 1.79 3.02
N ALA A 129 14.44 1.28 2.95
CA ALA A 129 13.37 1.65 3.87
C ALA A 129 13.65 1.16 5.31
N LEU A 130 14.18 -0.05 5.47
CA LEU A 130 14.59 -0.60 6.76
C LEU A 130 15.77 0.16 7.36
N ALA A 131 16.79 0.48 6.57
CA ALA A 131 17.91 1.31 6.99
C ALA A 131 17.45 2.72 7.42
N ALA A 132 16.50 3.31 6.70
CA ALA A 132 15.89 4.58 7.09
C ALA A 132 15.11 4.47 8.41
N LYS A 133 14.35 3.40 8.64
CA LYS A 133 13.65 3.17 9.92
C LYS A 133 14.62 2.94 11.08
N ARG A 134 15.65 2.12 10.88
CA ARG A 134 16.70 1.85 11.88
C ARG A 134 17.45 3.13 12.26
N SER A 135 17.84 3.95 11.29
CA SER A 135 18.49 5.24 11.57
C SER A 135 17.54 6.25 12.24
N ALA A 136 16.25 6.27 11.87
CA ALA A 136 15.25 7.10 12.51
C ALA A 136 15.03 6.70 13.98
N ALA A 137 14.98 5.41 14.29
CA ALA A 137 14.85 4.90 15.65
C ALA A 137 16.07 5.27 16.51
N ARG A 138 17.29 5.07 16.00
CA ARG A 138 18.54 5.44 16.68
C ARG A 138 18.62 6.94 16.99
N LYS A 139 18.19 7.79 16.06
CA LYS A 139 18.22 9.26 16.20
C LYS A 139 17.01 9.84 16.94
N ALA A 140 15.97 9.04 17.19
CA ALA A 140 14.74 9.48 17.86
C ALA A 140 14.97 10.10 19.25
N PRO A 141 15.78 9.52 20.17
CA PRO A 141 15.99 10.09 21.50
C PRO A 141 16.65 11.47 21.45
N ALA A 142 17.71 11.64 20.65
CA ALA A 142 18.38 12.92 20.43
C ALA A 142 17.42 13.99 19.88
N ARG A 143 16.57 13.59 18.92
CA ARG A 143 15.54 14.47 18.34
C ARG A 143 14.47 14.88 19.36
N ARG A 144 14.01 13.96 20.21
CA ARG A 144 13.02 14.25 21.27
C ARG A 144 13.58 15.23 22.30
N LYS A 145 14.80 14.98 22.78
CA LYS A 145 15.53 15.89 23.70
C LYS A 145 15.67 17.29 23.09
N ALA A 146 16.11 17.38 21.83
CA ALA A 146 16.26 18.66 21.14
C ALA A 146 14.93 19.40 20.96
N ARG A 147 13.83 18.71 20.61
CA ARG A 147 12.49 19.33 20.50
C ARG A 147 12.03 19.92 21.82
N TRP A 148 12.21 19.19 22.93
CA TRP A 148 11.82 19.67 24.25
C TRP A 148 12.69 20.86 24.69
N ALA A 149 14.00 20.80 24.42
CA ALA A 149 14.91 21.91 24.69
C ALA A 149 14.57 23.18 23.89
N LEU A 150 14.23 23.05 22.60
CA LEU A 150 13.78 24.16 21.76
C LEU A 150 12.45 24.73 22.25
N TRP A 151 11.50 23.88 22.63
CA TRP A 151 10.23 24.33 23.19
C TRP A 151 10.42 25.10 24.50
N ARG A 152 11.27 24.60 25.41
CA ARG A 152 11.65 25.30 26.65
C ARG A 152 12.37 26.62 26.35
N SER A 153 13.18 26.65 25.28
CA SER A 153 13.87 27.87 24.84
C SER A 153 12.89 28.95 24.37
N ALA A 154 11.89 28.55 23.59
CA ALA A 154 10.80 29.40 23.13
C ALA A 154 9.92 29.89 24.29
N ALA A 155 9.54 29.01 25.23
CA ALA A 155 8.75 29.38 26.40
C ALA A 155 9.44 30.49 27.23
N ARG A 156 10.77 30.39 27.44
CA ARG A 156 11.56 31.45 28.11
C ARG A 156 11.56 32.76 27.33
N MET A 157 11.56 32.70 25.99
CA MET A 157 11.45 33.89 25.14
C MET A 157 10.09 34.56 25.30
N PHE A 158 9.00 33.79 25.33
CA PHE A 158 7.66 34.33 25.57
C PHE A 158 7.56 35.00 26.94
N GLY A 159 8.13 34.42 28.00
CA GLY A 159 8.21 35.07 29.31
C GLY A 159 8.94 36.41 29.26
N LYS A 160 10.10 36.48 28.59
CA LYS A 160 10.84 37.75 28.41
C LYS A 160 10.05 38.77 27.57
N ARG A 161 9.26 38.33 26.60
CA ARG A 161 8.40 39.21 25.80
C ARG A 161 7.24 39.78 26.63
N LEU A 162 6.63 38.98 27.50
CA LEU A 162 5.58 39.44 28.41
C LEU A 162 6.14 40.47 29.40
N LEU A 163 7.30 40.20 30.00
CA LEU A 163 7.97 41.16 30.88
C LEU A 163 8.36 42.45 30.13
N ALA A 164 8.86 42.32 28.89
CA ALA A 164 9.14 43.48 28.04
C ALA A 164 7.87 44.27 27.70
N CYS A 165 6.74 43.61 27.45
CA CYS A 165 5.45 44.26 27.24
C CYS A 165 4.98 45.00 28.50
N ALA A 166 5.14 44.41 29.69
CA ALA A 166 4.75 45.04 30.95
C ALA A 166 5.59 46.31 31.22
N LEU A 167 6.92 46.20 31.17
CA LEU A 167 7.82 47.34 31.38
C LEU A 167 7.69 48.39 30.28
N GLY A 168 7.63 47.94 29.02
CA GLY A 168 7.45 48.82 27.87
C GLY A 168 6.09 49.51 27.85
N GLY A 169 5.04 48.85 28.36
CA GLY A 169 3.69 49.41 28.54
C GLY A 169 3.66 50.48 29.62
N ALA A 170 4.22 50.19 30.80
CA ALA A 170 4.32 51.16 31.90
C ALA A 170 5.09 52.43 31.48
N LEU A 171 6.24 52.26 30.82
CA LEU A 171 6.99 53.39 30.24
C LEU A 171 6.32 54.02 29.02
N GLY A 172 5.43 53.27 28.34
CA GLY A 172 4.60 53.77 27.25
C GLY A 172 3.56 54.77 27.75
N LEU A 173 2.99 54.53 28.94
CA LEU A 173 2.07 55.45 29.61
C LEU A 173 2.78 56.75 30.01
N VAL A 174 3.98 56.66 30.60
CA VAL A 174 4.86 57.83 30.83
C VAL A 174 5.21 58.52 29.49
N GLY A 175 5.36 57.72 28.44
CA GLY A 175 5.55 58.14 27.06
C GLY A 175 4.44 59.03 26.51
N LEU A 176 3.19 58.89 26.95
CA LEU A 176 2.08 59.71 26.46
C LEU A 176 2.21 61.17 26.88
N VAL A 177 2.72 61.42 28.10
CA VAL A 177 2.97 62.77 28.62
C VAL A 177 4.29 63.33 28.09
N THR A 178 5.34 62.49 28.00
CA THR A 178 6.69 62.91 27.62
C THR A 178 6.90 63.06 26.12
N SER A 179 6.16 62.33 25.27
CA SER A 179 6.32 62.41 23.80
C SER A 179 5.94 63.77 23.19
N PRO A 180 4.84 64.45 23.56
CA PRO A 180 4.55 65.79 23.04
C PRO A 180 5.59 66.83 23.49
N ILE A 181 6.11 66.72 24.72
CA ILE A 181 7.18 67.57 25.24
C ILE A 181 8.49 67.33 24.47
N GLY A 182 8.83 66.07 24.23
CA GLY A 182 10.03 65.68 23.45
C GLY A 182 9.97 66.14 21.99
N ARG A 183 8.80 66.15 21.35
CA ARG A 183 8.62 66.72 20.00
C ARG A 183 8.79 68.24 19.99
N ARG A 184 8.29 68.94 21.00
CA ARG A 184 8.41 70.40 21.11
C ARG A 184 9.85 70.85 21.37
N LEU A 185 10.62 70.10 22.16
CA LEU A 185 12.01 70.42 22.50
C LEU A 185 13.03 69.80 21.52
N GLY A 186 12.59 69.06 20.49
CA GLY A 186 13.48 68.42 19.52
C GLY A 186 14.32 67.27 20.08
N ILE A 187 13.96 66.70 21.23
CA ILE A 187 14.74 65.68 21.94
C ILE A 187 14.24 64.27 21.55
N PRO A 188 14.92 63.52 20.66
CA PRO A 188 14.36 62.31 20.05
C PRO A 188 14.26 61.12 21.00
N TRP A 189 14.99 61.14 22.12
CA TRP A 189 15.01 60.04 23.09
C TRP A 189 13.79 60.06 24.02
N LEU A 190 13.13 61.22 24.21
CA LEU A 190 11.86 61.34 24.93
C LEU A 190 10.66 60.83 24.11
N VAL A 191 10.83 60.64 22.80
CA VAL A 191 9.75 60.19 21.92
C VAL A 191 9.63 58.66 21.99
N HIS A 192 8.52 58.19 22.56
CA HIS A 192 8.17 56.77 22.76
C HIS A 192 9.22 55.93 23.54
N PRO A 193 9.56 56.30 24.79
CA PRO A 193 10.59 55.61 25.58
C PRO A 193 10.25 54.12 25.80
N GLY A 194 8.97 53.81 26.06
CA GLY A 194 8.50 52.43 26.23
C GLY A 194 8.73 51.54 25.01
N ARG A 195 8.51 52.05 23.79
CA ARG A 195 8.72 51.28 22.55
C ARG A 195 10.20 51.00 22.28
N ARG A 196 11.08 51.96 22.62
CA ARG A 196 12.53 51.80 22.50
C ARG A 196 13.05 50.76 23.49
N LEU A 197 12.60 50.81 24.74
CA LEU A 197 12.96 49.82 25.76
C LEU A 197 12.47 48.42 25.36
N TYR A 198 11.21 48.29 24.95
CA TYR A 198 10.63 47.03 24.48
C TYR A 198 11.49 46.40 23.38
N ARG A 199 11.85 47.17 22.34
CA ARG A 199 12.70 46.69 21.24
C ARG A 199 14.06 46.20 21.75
N ARG A 200 14.75 46.99 22.59
CA ARG A 200 16.06 46.59 23.16
C ARG A 200 15.99 45.28 23.93
N ILE A 201 14.98 45.11 24.78
CA ILE A 201 14.81 43.88 25.58
C ILE A 201 14.49 42.69 24.67
N VAL A 202 13.57 42.85 23.72
CA VAL A 202 13.17 41.79 22.80
C VAL A 202 14.30 41.39 21.85
N ASP A 203 15.07 42.34 21.34
CA ASP A 203 16.20 42.06 20.45
C ASP A 203 17.33 41.36 21.19
N LYS A 204 17.64 41.76 22.44
CA LYS A 204 18.59 41.02 23.31
C LYS A 204 18.08 39.60 23.59
N ALA A 205 16.80 39.44 23.90
CA ALA A 205 16.20 38.13 24.14
C ALA A 205 16.20 37.24 22.89
N ARG A 206 16.00 37.82 21.69
CA ARG A 206 16.09 37.12 20.40
C ARG A 206 17.49 36.59 20.14
N ARG A 207 18.53 37.42 20.32
CA ARG A 207 19.93 36.99 20.15
C ARG A 207 20.28 35.84 21.10
N GLN A 208 19.92 35.97 22.38
CA GLN A 208 20.10 34.91 23.36
C GLN A 208 19.30 33.63 23.05
N CYS A 209 18.14 33.75 22.40
CA CYS A 209 17.39 32.58 21.93
C CYS A 209 18.11 31.92 20.76
N ALA A 210 18.53 32.71 19.77
CA ALA A 210 19.23 32.23 18.58
C ALA A 210 20.54 31.51 18.94
N GLU A 211 21.33 32.06 19.88
CA GLU A 211 22.56 31.44 20.38
C GLU A 211 22.28 30.10 21.07
N ARG A 212 21.26 30.03 21.93
CA ARG A 212 20.86 28.78 22.62
C ARG A 212 20.34 27.75 21.62
N ASP A 213 19.51 28.16 20.68
CA ASP A 213 18.94 27.26 19.67
C ASP A 213 20.04 26.75 18.72
N ALA A 214 21.04 27.58 18.41
CA ALA A 214 22.23 27.15 17.67
C ALA A 214 23.02 26.09 18.44
N ARG A 215 23.25 26.29 19.74
CA ARG A 215 23.89 25.28 20.61
C ARG A 215 23.08 23.98 20.66
N ILE A 216 21.76 24.05 20.86
CA ILE A 216 20.88 22.87 20.88
C ILE A 216 20.93 22.10 19.55
N ARG A 217 20.94 22.81 18.41
CA ARG A 217 21.08 22.19 17.09
C ARG A 217 22.45 21.53 16.92
N LYS A 218 23.52 22.16 17.40
CA LYS A 218 24.88 21.61 17.37
C LYS A 218 24.99 20.33 18.21
N THR A 219 24.51 20.37 19.46
CA THR A 219 24.48 19.18 20.33
C THR A 219 23.65 18.07 19.70
N ARG A 220 22.49 18.40 19.11
CA ARG A 220 21.69 17.42 18.37
C ARG A 220 22.48 16.78 17.21
N SER A 221 23.20 17.56 16.42
CA SER A 221 24.00 17.01 15.32
C SER A 221 25.15 16.13 15.82
N GLU A 222 25.79 16.51 16.93
CA GLU A 222 26.85 15.73 17.57
C GLU A 222 26.29 14.40 18.12
N GLU A 223 25.13 14.41 18.80
CA GLU A 223 24.45 13.22 19.28
C GLU A 223 23.96 12.31 18.13
N GLU A 224 23.43 12.88 17.04
CA GLU A 224 23.03 12.10 15.85
C GLU A 224 24.25 11.47 15.17
N ALA A 225 25.38 12.17 15.09
CA ALA A 225 26.63 11.64 14.55
C ALA A 225 27.25 10.56 15.45
N ALA A 226 27.21 10.75 16.77
CA ALA A 226 27.66 9.74 17.73
C ALA A 226 26.80 8.46 17.64
N ALA A 227 25.49 8.59 17.48
CA ALA A 227 24.59 7.44 17.29
C ALA A 227 24.82 6.71 15.94
N ASP A 228 25.22 7.42 14.89
CA ASP A 228 25.62 6.81 13.62
C ASP A 228 26.99 6.12 13.72
N ALA A 229 27.95 6.73 14.41
CA ALA A 229 29.28 6.15 14.64
C ALA A 229 29.20 4.89 15.51
N ALA A 230 28.41 4.91 16.60
CA ALA A 230 28.19 3.75 17.46
C ALA A 230 27.59 2.57 16.67
N ALA A 231 26.65 2.82 15.76
CA ALA A 231 26.08 1.78 14.91
C ALA A 231 27.00 1.30 13.78
N SER A 232 28.02 2.08 13.42
CA SER A 232 29.06 1.67 12.47
C SER A 232 30.15 0.83 13.15
N ALA A 233 30.39 1.08 14.44
CA ALA A 233 31.34 0.34 15.27
C ALA A 233 30.77 -1.01 15.75
N ASP A 234 29.47 -1.06 16.05
CA ASP A 234 28.76 -2.29 16.41
C ASP A 234 27.53 -2.49 15.49
N PRO A 235 27.73 -3.14 14.33
CA PRO A 235 26.63 -3.48 13.43
C PRO A 235 25.68 -4.56 14.01
N GLY A 236 25.99 -5.16 15.17
CA GLY A 236 25.25 -6.26 15.78
C GLY A 236 24.23 -5.85 16.85
N ALA A 237 24.25 -4.61 17.35
CA ALA A 237 23.39 -4.17 18.46
C ALA A 237 21.87 -4.18 18.14
N ILE A 238 21.49 -4.23 16.86
CA ILE A 238 20.14 -4.57 16.41
C ILE A 238 20.32 -5.64 15.34
N GLY A 239 20.37 -6.91 15.76
CA GLY A 239 20.53 -8.05 14.87
C GLY A 239 19.56 -8.00 13.70
N ASP A 240 20.04 -8.35 12.51
CA ASP A 240 19.21 -8.46 11.31
C ASP A 240 18.14 -9.56 11.48
N ARG A 241 18.45 -10.53 12.35
CA ARG A 241 17.51 -11.45 12.98
C ARG A 241 17.39 -11.14 14.47
N VAL A 242 16.16 -11.18 14.98
CA VAL A 242 15.90 -11.36 16.40
C VAL A 242 16.15 -12.84 16.69
N GLU A 243 17.08 -13.13 17.59
CA GLU A 243 17.33 -14.49 18.06
C GLU A 243 16.08 -14.98 18.81
N ARG A 244 15.57 -16.16 18.44
CA ARG A 244 14.38 -16.72 19.08
C ARG A 244 14.75 -17.00 20.55
N PRO A 245 14.01 -16.48 21.54
CA PRO A 245 14.32 -16.76 22.94
C PRO A 245 14.29 -18.27 23.16
N ALA A 246 15.39 -18.82 23.69
CA ALA A 246 15.57 -20.26 23.93
C ALA A 246 14.51 -20.85 24.90
N ARG A 247 13.83 -19.97 25.64
CA ARG A 247 12.71 -20.31 26.51
C ARG A 247 11.59 -19.31 26.24
N MET A 248 10.35 -19.80 26.09
CA MET A 248 9.19 -18.91 26.04
C MET A 248 9.17 -18.07 27.32
N VAL A 249 9.38 -16.77 27.18
CA VAL A 249 9.16 -15.82 28.28
C VAL A 249 7.64 -15.72 28.40
N PRO A 250 7.04 -16.09 29.55
CA PRO A 250 5.61 -15.94 29.74
C PRO A 250 5.29 -14.45 29.63
N VAL A 251 4.62 -14.08 28.55
CA VAL A 251 3.99 -12.76 28.43
C VAL A 251 2.86 -12.78 29.46
N SER A 252 2.94 -11.95 30.49
CA SER A 252 1.80 -11.75 31.37
C SER A 252 0.79 -10.90 30.61
N TYR A 253 -0.13 -11.56 29.92
CA TYR A 253 -1.36 -10.95 29.43
C TYR A 253 -2.30 -10.80 30.63
N PRO A 254 -2.97 -9.63 30.81
CA PRO A 254 -4.11 -9.58 31.70
C PRO A 254 -5.11 -10.63 31.22
N THR A 255 -5.56 -11.47 32.15
CA THR A 255 -6.51 -12.56 31.96
C THR A 255 -7.75 -12.08 31.21
N VAL A 256 -7.75 -12.30 29.90
CA VAL A 256 -8.96 -12.33 29.09
C VAL A 256 -9.28 -13.81 28.90
N SER A 257 -10.51 -14.16 29.23
CA SER A 257 -11.09 -15.49 29.32
C SER A 257 -10.61 -16.48 28.26
N GLU A 258 -10.49 -17.75 28.69
CA GLU A 258 -10.28 -18.93 27.86
C GLU A 258 -10.99 -18.81 26.51
N VAL A 259 -10.21 -18.47 25.49
CA VAL A 259 -10.47 -18.95 24.15
C VAL A 259 -9.80 -20.31 24.11
N GLU A 260 -10.63 -21.34 24.04
CA GLU A 260 -10.26 -22.69 23.65
C GLU A 260 -9.34 -22.60 22.42
N ASN A 261 -8.03 -22.69 22.63
CA ASN A 261 -7.08 -22.80 21.54
C ASN A 261 -7.27 -24.19 20.96
N VAL A 262 -8.19 -24.31 20.02
CA VAL A 262 -8.33 -25.49 19.19
C VAL A 262 -6.95 -25.78 18.60
N SER A 263 -6.44 -26.95 18.95
CA SER A 263 -5.21 -27.55 18.47
C SER A 263 -4.99 -27.28 16.98
N GLY A 264 -3.75 -26.96 16.59
CA GLY A 264 -3.40 -26.55 15.23
C GLY A 264 -3.91 -27.53 14.17
N PHE A 265 -4.35 -26.99 13.02
CA PHE A 265 -4.88 -27.74 11.89
C PHE A 265 -3.98 -28.93 11.51
N LYS A 266 -4.50 -30.16 11.68
CA LYS A 266 -3.84 -31.42 11.32
C LYS A 266 -4.43 -31.96 10.03
N PHE A 267 -3.62 -32.03 8.97
CA PHE A 267 -4.04 -32.60 7.69
C PHE A 267 -4.49 -34.05 7.80
N GLU A 268 -3.82 -34.83 8.64
CA GLU A 268 -4.12 -36.25 8.84
C GLU A 268 -5.54 -36.45 9.38
N GLU A 269 -5.99 -35.62 10.31
CA GLU A 269 -7.31 -35.72 10.93
C GLU A 269 -8.43 -35.41 9.92
N ALA A 270 -8.31 -34.29 9.21
CA ALA A 270 -9.27 -33.93 8.16
C ALA A 270 -9.27 -34.92 6.99
N ALA A 271 -8.10 -35.45 6.61
CA ALA A 271 -8.00 -36.48 5.59
C ALA A 271 -8.58 -37.82 6.06
N SER A 272 -8.37 -38.18 7.33
CA SER A 272 -8.95 -39.38 7.94
C SER A 272 -10.47 -39.30 8.02
N GLU A 273 -11.04 -38.12 8.30
CA GLU A 273 -12.49 -37.92 8.30
C GLU A 273 -13.06 -38.08 6.89
N MET A 274 -12.42 -37.47 5.89
CA MET A 274 -12.81 -37.63 4.49
C MET A 274 -12.66 -39.09 4.01
N GLN A 275 -11.61 -39.79 4.43
CA GLN A 275 -11.41 -41.20 4.11
C GLN A 275 -12.46 -42.08 4.79
N ASN A 276 -12.80 -41.82 6.05
CA ASN A 276 -13.81 -42.57 6.77
C ASN A 276 -15.20 -42.36 6.13
N ALA A 277 -15.53 -41.11 5.77
CA ALA A 277 -16.76 -40.79 5.05
C ALA A 277 -16.85 -41.57 3.73
N ALA A 278 -15.76 -41.67 2.97
CA ALA A 278 -15.71 -42.47 1.75
C ALA A 278 -15.79 -43.98 2.00
N ALA A 279 -15.23 -44.48 3.11
CA ALA A 279 -15.23 -45.90 3.45
C ALA A 279 -16.61 -46.40 3.93
N THR A 280 -17.39 -45.53 4.57
CA THR A 280 -18.75 -45.83 5.05
C THR A 280 -19.83 -45.39 4.06
N TYR A 281 -19.45 -44.88 2.90
CA TYR A 281 -20.38 -44.40 1.89
C TYR A 281 -21.05 -45.58 1.17
N ASP A 282 -22.38 -45.66 1.28
CA ASP A 282 -23.22 -46.64 0.60
C ASP A 282 -24.37 -45.87 -0.08
N PRO A 283 -24.24 -45.51 -1.38
CA PRO A 283 -25.24 -44.71 -2.07
C PRO A 283 -26.53 -45.51 -2.30
N ASP A 284 -27.67 -44.91 -1.96
CA ASP A 284 -28.98 -45.55 -2.13
C ASP A 284 -29.45 -45.56 -3.60
N SER A 285 -28.93 -44.63 -4.42
CA SER A 285 -29.32 -44.46 -5.82
C SER A 285 -28.19 -43.89 -6.66
N ASN A 286 -28.14 -44.29 -7.94
CA ASN A 286 -27.22 -43.73 -8.94
C ASN A 286 -27.33 -42.20 -9.06
N MET A 287 -28.47 -41.58 -8.74
CA MET A 287 -28.62 -40.12 -8.75
C MET A 287 -27.81 -39.43 -7.65
N GLU A 288 -27.65 -40.08 -6.49
CA GLU A 288 -26.81 -39.57 -5.41
C GLU A 288 -25.33 -39.54 -5.84
N VAL A 289 -24.91 -40.54 -6.62
CA VAL A 289 -23.57 -40.63 -7.20
C VAL A 289 -23.36 -39.56 -8.28
N VAL A 290 -24.38 -39.24 -9.09
CA VAL A 290 -24.33 -38.13 -10.06
C VAL A 290 -24.09 -36.82 -9.33
N ASP A 291 -24.87 -36.52 -8.30
CA ASP A 291 -24.74 -35.29 -7.52
C ASP A 291 -23.38 -35.19 -6.84
N MET A 292 -22.84 -36.31 -6.34
CA MET A 292 -21.50 -36.36 -5.77
C MET A 292 -20.43 -36.03 -6.82
N ILE A 293 -20.49 -36.63 -8.01
CA ILE A 293 -19.51 -36.42 -9.08
C ILE A 293 -19.59 -34.99 -9.63
N ASP A 294 -20.79 -34.43 -9.77
CA ASP A 294 -21.00 -33.06 -10.24
C ASP A 294 -20.46 -32.03 -9.23
N ASN A 295 -20.47 -32.35 -7.93
CA ASN A 295 -19.91 -31.51 -6.88
C ASN A 295 -18.40 -31.73 -6.62
N LEU A 296 -17.82 -32.82 -7.15
CA LEU A 296 -16.42 -33.18 -6.94
C LEU A 296 -15.41 -32.09 -7.35
N PRO A 297 -15.57 -31.36 -8.48
CA PRO A 297 -14.67 -30.27 -8.83
C PRO A 297 -14.65 -29.15 -7.78
N SER A 298 -15.82 -28.82 -7.22
CA SER A 298 -15.97 -27.81 -6.16
C SER A 298 -15.30 -28.27 -4.86
N ALA A 299 -15.48 -29.54 -4.48
CA ALA A 299 -14.85 -30.13 -3.30
C ALA A 299 -13.31 -30.12 -3.41
N LEU A 300 -12.77 -30.54 -4.56
CA LEU A 300 -11.33 -30.51 -4.82
C LEU A 300 -10.76 -29.08 -4.88
N GLU A 301 -11.54 -28.11 -5.37
CA GLU A 301 -11.15 -26.69 -5.34
C GLU A 301 -11.08 -26.16 -3.90
N CYS A 302 -11.98 -26.58 -3.01
CA CYS A 302 -11.92 -26.24 -1.59
C CYS A 302 -10.66 -26.80 -0.92
N VAL A 303 -10.30 -28.06 -1.20
CA VAL A 303 -9.04 -28.67 -0.72
C VAL A 303 -7.83 -27.90 -1.26
N ALA A 304 -7.82 -27.55 -2.55
CA ALA A 304 -6.75 -26.76 -3.15
C ALA A 304 -6.60 -25.38 -2.50
N LYS A 305 -7.71 -24.69 -2.19
CA LYS A 305 -7.71 -23.39 -1.51
C LYS A 305 -7.09 -23.46 -0.11
N THR A 306 -7.18 -24.59 0.59
CA THR A 306 -6.49 -24.78 1.88
C THR A 306 -4.97 -24.62 1.73
N PHE A 307 -4.38 -25.21 0.68
CA PHE A 307 -2.94 -25.08 0.40
C PHE A 307 -2.55 -23.67 -0.05
N LEU A 308 -3.43 -22.97 -0.79
CA LEU A 308 -3.23 -21.56 -1.13
C LEU A 308 -3.21 -20.67 0.13
N ILE A 309 -4.16 -20.85 1.05
CA ILE A 309 -4.20 -20.10 2.32
C ILE A 309 -2.96 -20.37 3.15
N LEU A 310 -2.50 -21.63 3.19
CA LEU A 310 -1.28 -21.99 3.89
C LEU A 310 -0.04 -21.38 3.24
N ALA A 311 0.06 -21.35 1.90
CA ALA A 311 1.13 -20.66 1.21
C ALA A 311 1.14 -19.15 1.54
N GLU A 312 -0.02 -18.48 1.52
CA GLU A 312 -0.13 -17.05 1.83
C GLU A 312 0.19 -16.71 3.30
N ARG A 313 -0.22 -17.59 4.23
CA ARG A 313 0.09 -17.44 5.65
C ARG A 313 1.52 -17.86 5.97
N SER A 314 2.09 -18.80 5.22
CA SER A 314 3.48 -19.24 5.37
C SER A 314 4.47 -18.10 5.15
N ASP A 315 4.19 -17.18 4.23
CA ASP A 315 5.05 -16.01 3.96
C ASP A 315 4.97 -14.93 5.06
N ARG A 316 3.89 -14.94 5.87
CA ARG A 316 3.60 -13.87 6.85
C ARG A 316 3.76 -14.28 8.30
N GLU A 317 3.33 -15.49 8.64
CA GLU A 317 3.15 -15.96 10.02
C GLU A 317 4.15 -17.05 10.41
N PHE A 318 4.70 -17.78 9.44
CA PHE A 318 5.64 -18.87 9.69
C PHE A 318 7.02 -18.55 9.11
N ALA A 319 8.09 -18.74 9.89
CA ALA A 319 9.45 -18.51 9.41
C ALA A 319 9.97 -19.72 8.61
N PHE A 320 9.28 -20.09 7.52
CA PHE A 320 9.72 -21.19 6.66
C PHE A 320 10.84 -20.75 5.71
N GLU A 321 11.70 -21.70 5.35
CA GLU A 321 12.62 -21.52 4.23
C GLU A 321 11.81 -21.43 2.93
N LYS A 322 12.24 -20.54 2.03
CA LYS A 322 11.50 -20.21 0.79
C LYS A 322 11.14 -21.43 -0.06
N GLU A 323 11.97 -22.47 -0.01
CA GLU A 323 11.79 -23.72 -0.74
C GLU A 323 10.54 -24.49 -0.27
N VAL A 324 10.17 -24.38 1.01
CA VAL A 324 8.97 -25.03 1.57
C VAL A 324 7.70 -24.29 1.14
N ALA A 325 7.74 -22.96 1.09
CA ALA A 325 6.63 -22.14 0.61
C ALA A 325 6.37 -22.36 -0.90
N ASP A 326 7.44 -22.45 -1.70
CA ASP A 326 7.34 -22.81 -3.13
C ASP A 326 6.74 -24.23 -3.30
N GLY A 327 7.02 -25.15 -2.38
CA GLY A 327 6.41 -26.49 -2.33
C GLY A 327 4.89 -26.48 -2.15
N PHE A 328 4.34 -25.61 -1.30
CA PHE A 328 2.89 -25.48 -1.14
C PHE A 328 2.19 -24.93 -2.39
N ASP A 329 2.83 -24.00 -3.11
CA ASP A 329 2.31 -23.48 -4.39
C ASP A 329 2.32 -24.56 -5.49
N ASP A 330 3.32 -25.45 -5.49
CA ASP A 330 3.37 -26.57 -6.44
C ASP A 330 2.34 -27.67 -6.13
N ILE A 331 2.03 -27.93 -4.85
CA ILE A 331 0.92 -28.80 -4.46
C ILE A 331 -0.41 -28.19 -4.89
N TYR A 332 -0.61 -26.88 -4.66
CA TYR A 332 -1.81 -26.16 -5.10
C TYR A 332 -2.04 -26.27 -6.62
N LYS A 333 -0.99 -26.05 -7.43
CA LYS A 333 -1.07 -26.21 -8.89
C LYS A 333 -1.38 -27.64 -9.31
N SER A 334 -0.82 -28.63 -8.61
CA SER A 334 -1.08 -30.04 -8.87
C SER A 334 -2.54 -30.41 -8.57
N LEU A 335 -3.11 -29.88 -7.48
CA LEU A 335 -4.52 -30.05 -7.15
C LEU A 335 -5.44 -29.35 -8.15
N LEU A 336 -5.09 -28.16 -8.64
CA LEU A 336 -5.85 -27.52 -9.74
C LEU A 336 -5.83 -28.36 -11.03
N SER A 337 -4.72 -29.04 -11.31
CA SER A 337 -4.69 -29.99 -12.44
C SER A 337 -5.61 -31.18 -12.22
N ALA A 338 -5.84 -31.60 -10.97
CA ALA A 338 -6.81 -32.63 -10.63
C ALA A 338 -8.26 -32.12 -10.73
N VAL A 339 -8.52 -30.86 -10.35
CA VAL A 339 -9.82 -30.19 -10.57
C VAL A 339 -10.15 -30.16 -12.06
N ASP A 340 -9.19 -29.75 -12.91
CA ASP A 340 -9.38 -29.76 -14.37
C ASP A 340 -9.76 -31.15 -14.90
N ALA A 341 -9.17 -32.22 -14.33
CA ALA A 341 -9.52 -33.60 -14.70
C ALA A 341 -10.90 -34.04 -14.17
N ALA A 342 -11.31 -33.54 -13.00
CA ALA A 342 -12.61 -33.84 -12.40
C ALA A 342 -13.78 -33.16 -13.15
N VAL A 343 -13.54 -32.01 -13.79
CA VAL A 343 -14.57 -31.32 -14.61
C VAL A 343 -15.07 -32.19 -15.76
N ASP A 344 -14.20 -33.03 -16.34
CA ASP A 344 -14.56 -33.93 -17.44
C ASP A 344 -15.28 -35.19 -16.96
N LEU A 345 -15.32 -35.46 -15.64
CA LEU A 345 -15.89 -36.69 -15.08
C LEU A 345 -17.42 -36.67 -15.04
N GLY A 346 -18.04 -35.54 -14.68
CA GLY A 346 -19.51 -35.40 -14.64
C GLY A 346 -20.19 -35.64 -15.99
N PRO A 347 -19.77 -34.93 -17.06
CA PRO A 347 -20.30 -35.16 -18.41
C PRO A 347 -20.11 -36.60 -18.89
N ARG A 348 -18.95 -37.20 -18.59
CA ARG A 348 -18.65 -38.60 -18.96
C ARG A 348 -19.49 -39.60 -18.18
N PHE A 349 -19.76 -39.34 -16.90
CA PHE A 349 -20.64 -40.18 -16.10
C PHE A 349 -22.07 -40.14 -16.63
N ARG A 350 -22.57 -38.94 -16.97
CA ARG A 350 -23.89 -38.74 -17.58
C ARG A 350 -24.02 -39.41 -18.96
N GLU A 351 -22.97 -39.40 -19.77
CA GLU A 351 -22.94 -40.10 -21.07
C GLU A 351 -23.01 -41.62 -20.91
N ILE A 352 -22.26 -42.19 -19.95
CA ILE A 352 -22.24 -43.64 -19.73
C ILE A 352 -23.55 -44.13 -19.09
N HIS A 353 -24.15 -43.34 -18.20
CA HIS A 353 -25.35 -43.71 -17.44
C HIS A 353 -26.63 -43.02 -17.94
N GLU A 354 -26.64 -42.54 -19.19
CA GLU A 354 -27.76 -41.81 -19.80
C GLU A 354 -29.09 -42.57 -19.65
N GLY A 355 -29.07 -43.89 -19.86
CA GLY A 355 -30.25 -44.74 -19.76
C GLY A 355 -30.82 -44.89 -18.35
N ASP A 356 -29.98 -44.82 -17.32
CA ASP A 356 -30.40 -44.93 -15.91
C ASP A 356 -30.80 -43.55 -15.36
N ILE A 357 -30.09 -42.50 -15.75
CA ILE A 357 -30.41 -41.11 -15.39
C ILE A 357 -31.73 -40.69 -16.02
N ALA A 358 -31.98 -41.02 -17.30
CA ALA A 358 -33.24 -40.68 -17.97
C ALA A 358 -34.48 -41.30 -17.30
N ARG A 359 -34.34 -42.48 -16.68
CA ARG A 359 -35.42 -43.13 -15.91
C ARG A 359 -35.74 -42.38 -14.62
N HIS A 360 -34.73 -41.79 -14.00
CA HIS A 360 -34.88 -41.04 -12.75
C HIS A 360 -35.24 -39.57 -12.96
N GLU A 361 -34.78 -38.94 -14.05
CA GLU A 361 -35.07 -37.52 -14.38
C GLU A 361 -36.42 -37.34 -15.11
N ASP A 362 -36.90 -38.35 -15.88
CA ASP A 362 -38.20 -38.33 -16.57
C ASP A 362 -38.97 -39.66 -16.38
N PRO A 363 -39.50 -39.93 -15.16
CA PRO A 363 -40.18 -41.20 -14.87
C PRO A 363 -41.54 -41.28 -15.56
N ARG A 364 -41.68 -42.21 -16.51
CA ARG A 364 -42.92 -42.37 -17.32
C ARG A 364 -44.17 -42.71 -16.50
N ASN A 365 -44.03 -43.32 -15.32
CA ASN A 365 -45.13 -43.78 -14.47
C ASN A 365 -45.05 -43.28 -13.01
N GLY A 366 -44.27 -42.22 -12.74
CA GLY A 366 -44.07 -41.67 -11.39
C GLY A 366 -42.99 -42.38 -10.57
N SER A 367 -42.43 -41.67 -9.58
CA SER A 367 -41.21 -42.03 -8.84
C SER A 367 -41.27 -43.35 -8.05
N ASP A 368 -42.47 -43.81 -7.68
CA ASP A 368 -42.66 -45.03 -6.90
C ASP A 368 -42.79 -46.31 -7.75
N ALA A 369 -43.05 -46.18 -9.07
CA ALA A 369 -43.26 -47.32 -9.96
C ALA A 369 -41.95 -47.99 -10.43
N GLU A 370 -40.83 -47.24 -10.46
CA GLU A 370 -39.54 -47.73 -10.96
C GLU A 370 -38.57 -48.18 -9.87
N LYS A 371 -38.82 -47.86 -8.58
CA LYS A 371 -38.05 -48.39 -7.43
C LYS A 371 -38.07 -49.92 -7.31
N LYS A 372 -39.00 -50.61 -7.99
CA LYS A 372 -39.10 -52.08 -8.01
C LYS A 372 -38.21 -52.76 -9.05
N TRP A 373 -37.51 -52.01 -9.90
CA TRP A 373 -36.56 -52.54 -10.89
C TRP A 373 -35.09 -52.45 -10.43
N ASN A 374 -34.86 -52.42 -9.11
CA ASN A 374 -33.55 -52.73 -8.56
C ASN A 374 -33.38 -54.27 -8.55
N VAL A 375 -32.95 -54.83 -9.69
CA VAL A 375 -32.36 -56.17 -9.80
C VAL A 375 -30.92 -56.00 -10.22
#